data_AF-A0A2S0Q6N3-F1
#
_entry.id   AF-A0A2S0Q6N3-F1
#
_cell.length_a   1.000
_cell.length_b   1.000
_cell.length_c   1.000
_cell.angle_alpha   90.00
_cell.angle_beta   90.00
_cell.angle_gamma   90.00
#
_symmetry.space_group_name_H-M   'P 1'
#
loop_
_entity.id
_entity.type
_entity.pdbx_description
1 polymer ?
#
loop_
_entity_poly.entity_id
_entity_poly.type
_entity_poly.pdbx_seq_one_letter_code
_entity_poly.pdbx_strand_id
1 'polypeptide(L)'
;MKPKVYIETSIPSFYYEVRTEPDMVARREWTREFWNQATDNYLLVTSLAVLDELNRGNFTAKNEAIKLISNLLFVPIEPVIAEIVEVYIQQHLMPKDPVGDALHLALASHYKCDFLLTWNCRHLANANKFGHIKRVNVMLGLYVPMLVTPLELIGAQNNEEG
;
A
#
# COMPACT_ATOMS: atom_id res chain seq x y z
N MET A 1 2.13 20.77 3.44
CA MET A 1 1.04 19.78 3.66
C MET A 1 1.69 18.42 3.65
N LYS A 2 1.39 17.52 4.60
CA LYS A 2 2.03 16.20 4.66
C LYS A 2 1.60 15.35 3.45
N PRO A 3 2.51 14.65 2.75
CA PRO A 3 2.12 13.72 1.69
C PRO A 3 1.24 12.60 2.24
N LYS A 4 0.27 12.15 1.46
CA LYS A 4 -0.68 11.11 1.85
C LYS A 4 -0.21 9.73 1.41
N VAL A 5 -0.14 8.80 2.35
CA VAL A 5 0.33 7.43 2.10
C VAL A 5 -0.80 6.45 2.37
N TYR A 6 -1.19 5.68 1.34
CA TYR A 6 -2.08 4.55 1.50
C TYR A 6 -1.29 3.32 1.96
N ILE A 7 -1.67 2.77 3.12
CA ILE A 7 -1.09 1.57 3.71
C ILE A 7 -1.94 0.36 3.32
N GLU A 8 -1.38 -0.56 2.52
CA GLU A 8 -2.00 -1.86 2.22
C GLU A 8 -1.53 -2.97 3.17
N THR A 9 -2.18 -4.13 3.10
CA THR A 9 -2.11 -5.27 4.04
C THR A 9 -0.72 -5.81 4.33
N SER A 10 0.18 -5.84 3.35
CA SER A 10 1.52 -6.38 3.55
C SER A 10 2.32 -5.58 4.58
N ILE A 11 2.06 -4.29 4.73
CA ILE A 11 2.80 -3.41 5.64
C ILE A 11 2.57 -3.80 7.12
N PRO A 12 1.34 -3.78 7.67
CA PRO A 12 1.13 -4.22 9.04
C PRO A 12 1.44 -5.72 9.24
N SER A 13 1.37 -6.54 8.18
CA SER A 13 1.80 -7.94 8.24
C SER A 13 3.31 -8.07 8.44
N PHE A 14 4.13 -7.32 7.68
CA PHE A 14 5.59 -7.34 7.80
C PHE A 14 6.09 -6.68 9.09
N TYR A 15 5.38 -5.69 9.62
CA TYR A 15 5.71 -5.09 10.92
C TYR A 15 5.81 -6.13 12.05
N TYR A 16 4.96 -7.16 12.00
CA TYR A 16 4.92 -8.27 12.95
C TYR A 16 5.34 -9.62 12.36
N GLU A 17 6.09 -9.64 11.25
CA GLU A 17 6.63 -10.89 10.71
C GLU A 17 7.57 -11.55 11.74
N VAL A 18 7.45 -12.86 11.94
CA VAL A 18 8.20 -13.62 12.95
C VAL A 18 9.29 -14.48 12.34
N ARG A 19 9.22 -14.71 11.03
CA ARG A 19 10.24 -15.39 10.24
C ARG A 19 11.62 -14.74 10.40
N THR A 20 12.64 -15.57 10.38
CA THR A 20 14.04 -15.21 10.69
C THR A 20 14.95 -15.25 9.47
N GLU A 21 14.41 -15.62 8.32
CA GLU A 21 15.08 -15.53 7.03
C GLU A 21 15.54 -14.08 6.79
N PRO A 22 16.78 -13.85 6.31
CA PRO A 22 17.37 -12.52 6.22
C PRO A 22 16.48 -11.48 5.51
N ASP A 23 15.84 -11.87 4.40
CA ASP A 23 14.95 -10.99 3.64
C ASP A 23 13.69 -10.61 4.43
N MET A 24 13.14 -11.53 5.23
CA MET A 24 11.95 -11.28 6.06
C MET A 24 12.29 -10.35 7.22
N VAL A 25 13.45 -10.56 7.84
CA VAL A 25 13.99 -9.69 8.88
C VAL A 25 14.21 -8.28 8.34
N ALA A 26 14.87 -8.14 7.19
CA ALA A 26 15.13 -6.83 6.58
C ALA A 26 13.84 -6.05 6.30
N ARG A 27 12.83 -6.68 5.67
CA ARG A 27 11.53 -6.06 5.40
C ARG A 27 10.81 -5.64 6.66
N ARG A 28 10.86 -6.46 7.72
CA ARG A 28 10.29 -6.12 9.03
C ARG A 28 10.97 -4.90 9.62
N GLU A 29 12.29 -4.87 9.67
CA GLU A 29 13.01 -3.75 10.27
C GLU A 29 12.81 -2.45 9.46
N TRP A 30 12.83 -2.50 8.12
CA TRP A 30 12.48 -1.33 7.30
C TRP A 30 11.03 -0.88 7.49
N THR A 31 10.09 -1.81 7.69
CA THR A 31 8.70 -1.45 7.97
C THR A 31 8.58 -0.73 9.30
N ARG A 32 9.28 -1.20 10.34
CA ARG A 32 9.30 -0.59 11.67
C ARG A 32 9.96 0.78 11.65
N GLU A 33 11.08 0.89 10.96
CA GLU A 33 11.80 2.15 10.81
C GLU A 33 10.93 3.21 10.14
N PHE A 34 10.28 2.86 9.02
CA PHE A 34 9.31 3.75 8.37
C PHE A 34 8.21 4.16 9.36
N TRP A 35 7.62 3.20 10.07
CA TRP A 35 6.50 3.47 10.96
C TRP A 35 6.85 4.42 12.11
N ASN A 36 8.07 4.31 12.67
CA ASN A 36 8.56 5.16 13.74
C ASN A 36 8.62 6.63 13.35
N GLN A 37 8.84 6.92 12.07
CA GLN A 37 8.98 8.28 11.54
C GLN A 37 7.71 8.74 10.79
N ALA A 38 6.76 7.85 10.53
CA ALA A 38 5.71 8.09 9.55
C ALA A 38 4.70 9.14 9.99
N THR A 39 4.31 9.18 11.27
CA THR A 39 3.28 10.10 11.77
C THR A 39 3.71 11.57 11.69
N ASP A 40 5.01 11.83 11.82
CA ASP A 40 5.55 13.18 11.77
C ASP A 40 5.67 13.71 10.34
N ASN A 41 5.83 12.80 9.37
CA ASN A 41 6.13 13.15 8.00
C ASN A 41 4.95 12.98 7.03
N TYR A 42 4.02 12.08 7.31
CA TYR A 42 2.97 11.67 6.37
C TYR A 42 1.56 11.72 6.98
N LEU A 43 0.56 11.84 6.10
CA LEU A 43 -0.82 11.53 6.42
C LEU A 43 -1.08 10.07 6.03
N LEU A 44 -1.12 9.18 7.03
CA LEU A 44 -1.35 7.76 6.81
C LEU A 44 -2.85 7.46 6.70
N VAL A 45 -3.22 6.77 5.63
CA VAL A 45 -4.59 6.30 5.39
C VAL A 45 -4.60 4.81 5.06
N THR A 46 -5.70 4.13 5.34
CA THR A 46 -5.93 2.73 4.99
C THR A 46 -7.42 2.51 4.68
N SER A 47 -7.90 1.28 4.48
CA SER A 47 -9.33 1.01 4.26
C SER A 47 -9.77 -0.29 4.91
N LEU A 48 -11.09 -0.53 4.91
CA LEU A 48 -11.67 -1.79 5.39
C LEU A 48 -11.18 -3.01 4.59
N ALA A 49 -10.70 -2.83 3.35
CA ALA A 49 -10.10 -3.91 2.57
C ALA A 49 -8.90 -4.53 3.30
N VAL A 50 -8.05 -3.68 3.90
CA VAL A 50 -6.89 -4.15 4.68
C VAL A 50 -7.35 -4.92 5.91
N LEU A 51 -8.37 -4.43 6.61
CA LEU A 51 -8.92 -5.12 7.77
C LEU A 51 -9.49 -6.49 7.39
N ASP A 52 -10.20 -6.59 6.27
CA ASP A 52 -10.77 -7.84 5.76
C ASP A 52 -9.67 -8.85 5.36
N GLU A 53 -8.62 -8.39 4.68
CA GLU A 53 -7.50 -9.24 4.29
C GLU A 53 -6.68 -9.72 5.48
N LEU A 54 -6.37 -8.84 6.44
CA LEU A 54 -5.76 -9.25 7.71
C LEU A 54 -6.66 -10.25 8.45
N ASN A 55 -7.98 -10.09 8.36
CA ASN A 55 -8.91 -11.00 9.00
C ASN A 55 -8.97 -12.39 8.36
N ARG A 56 -8.84 -12.47 7.03
CA ARG A 56 -8.81 -13.71 6.26
C ARG A 56 -7.44 -14.40 6.30
N GLY A 57 -6.37 -13.63 6.47
CA GLY A 57 -5.01 -14.14 6.58
C GLY A 57 -4.80 -15.02 7.82
N ASN A 58 -3.93 -16.02 7.68
CA ASN A 58 -3.56 -16.91 8.78
C ASN A 58 -2.11 -16.59 9.21
N PHE A 59 -1.94 -15.69 10.19
CA PHE A 59 -0.64 -15.39 10.78
C PHE A 59 -0.78 -15.01 12.25
N THR A 60 0.25 -15.34 13.05
CA THR A 60 0.19 -15.32 14.52
C THR A 60 -0.07 -13.94 15.11
N ALA A 61 0.38 -12.88 14.45
CA ALA A 61 0.31 -11.52 14.95
C ALA A 61 -0.85 -10.68 14.37
N LYS A 62 -1.92 -11.34 13.90
CA LYS A 62 -3.09 -10.69 13.29
C LYS A 62 -3.70 -9.58 14.18
N ASN A 63 -3.93 -9.87 15.45
CA ASN A 63 -4.54 -8.88 16.36
C ASN A 63 -3.66 -7.64 16.53
N GLU A 64 -2.35 -7.84 16.51
CA GLU A 64 -1.38 -6.78 16.69
C GLU A 64 -1.29 -5.93 15.42
N ALA A 65 -1.31 -6.55 14.24
CA ALA A 65 -1.43 -5.87 12.96
C ALA A 65 -2.72 -5.02 12.86
N ILE A 66 -3.86 -5.53 13.34
CA ILE A 66 -5.13 -4.79 13.38
C ILE A 66 -5.05 -3.59 14.31
N LYS A 67 -4.47 -3.75 15.52
CA LYS A 67 -4.26 -2.64 16.46
C LYS A 67 -3.31 -1.58 15.90
N LEU A 68 -2.29 -1.98 15.14
CA LEU A 68 -1.34 -1.05 14.54
C LEU A 68 -2.05 -0.07 13.58
N ILE A 69 -2.99 -0.57 12.78
CA ILE A 69 -3.71 0.25 11.80
C ILE A 69 -4.95 0.94 12.37
N SER A 70 -5.40 0.62 13.59
CA SER A 70 -6.67 1.14 14.12
C SER A 70 -6.66 2.67 14.36
N ASN A 71 -5.48 3.27 14.47
CA ASN A 71 -5.31 4.72 14.65
C ASN A 71 -5.18 5.47 13.32
N LEU A 72 -5.20 4.78 12.19
CA LEU A 72 -5.12 5.40 10.87
C LEU A 72 -6.48 5.92 10.42
N LEU A 73 -6.47 6.84 9.44
CA LEU A 73 -7.69 7.26 8.78
C LEU A 73 -8.15 6.19 7.80
N PHE A 74 -9.38 5.71 7.95
CA PHE A 74 -9.99 4.76 7.03
C PHE A 74 -10.72 5.51 5.91
N VAL A 75 -10.23 5.38 4.68
CA VAL A 75 -10.95 5.88 3.50
C VAL A 75 -12.12 4.94 3.17
N PRO A 76 -13.29 5.49 2.80
CA PRO A 76 -14.45 4.67 2.47
C PRO A 76 -14.21 3.83 1.20
N ILE A 77 -14.99 2.75 1.06
CA ILE A 77 -15.06 1.98 -0.19
C ILE A 77 -16.39 2.35 -0.85
N GLU A 78 -16.37 3.39 -1.68
CA GLU A 78 -17.55 3.89 -2.38
C GLU A 78 -17.89 3.03 -3.61
N PRO A 79 -19.14 3.03 -4.11
CA PRO A 79 -19.52 2.26 -5.30
C PRO A 79 -18.62 2.50 -6.52
N VAL A 80 -18.18 3.75 -6.73
CA VAL A 80 -17.24 4.12 -7.81
C VAL A 80 -15.91 3.37 -7.74
N ILE A 81 -15.47 2.93 -6.56
CA ILE A 81 -14.24 2.14 -6.41
C ILE A 81 -14.39 0.79 -7.12
N ALA A 82 -15.58 0.17 -7.06
CA ALA A 82 -15.83 -1.10 -7.75
C ALA A 82 -15.75 -0.93 -9.27
N GLU A 83 -16.26 0.18 -9.81
CA GLU A 83 -16.17 0.52 -11.24
C GLU A 83 -14.71 0.69 -11.68
N ILE A 84 -13.89 1.38 -10.88
CA ILE A 84 -12.45 1.55 -11.15
C ILE A 84 -11.73 0.20 -11.14
N VAL A 85 -12.01 -0.64 -10.14
CA VAL A 85 -11.42 -1.99 -10.02
C VAL A 85 -11.78 -2.85 -11.24
N GLU A 86 -13.03 -2.79 -11.69
CA GLU A 86 -13.46 -3.51 -12.89
C GLU A 86 -12.66 -3.09 -14.12
N VAL A 87 -12.46 -1.78 -14.32
CA VAL A 87 -11.61 -1.28 -15.42
C VAL A 87 -10.17 -1.79 -15.27
N TYR A 88 -9.58 -1.76 -14.08
CA TYR A 88 -8.22 -2.27 -13.86
C TYR A 88 -8.08 -3.76 -14.22
N ILE A 89 -9.10 -4.56 -13.92
CA ILE A 89 -9.16 -5.98 -14.28
C ILE A 89 -9.27 -6.13 -15.81
N GLN A 90 -10.20 -5.43 -16.44
CA GLN A 90 -10.40 -5.47 -17.90
C GLN A 90 -9.17 -5.01 -18.68
N GLN A 91 -8.44 -4.03 -18.15
CA GLN A 91 -7.18 -3.54 -18.72
C GLN A 91 -5.98 -4.42 -18.32
N HIS A 92 -6.17 -5.54 -17.62
CA HIS A 92 -5.10 -6.49 -17.27
C HIS A 92 -3.92 -5.86 -16.51
N LEU A 93 -4.19 -4.92 -15.59
CA LEU A 93 -3.12 -4.32 -14.76
C LEU A 93 -2.46 -5.37 -13.85
N MET A 94 -3.19 -6.42 -13.48
CA MET A 94 -2.76 -7.44 -12.52
C MET A 94 -2.91 -8.86 -13.13
N PRO A 95 -1.84 -9.69 -13.12
CA PRO A 95 -1.82 -10.95 -13.86
C PRO A 95 -2.40 -12.16 -13.13
N LYS A 96 -2.54 -12.16 -11.80
CA LYS A 96 -3.08 -13.29 -11.01
C LYS A 96 -3.77 -12.79 -9.73
N ASP A 97 -5.00 -13.26 -9.49
CA ASP A 97 -5.90 -12.88 -8.39
C ASP A 97 -5.97 -11.37 -8.13
N PRO A 98 -6.56 -10.61 -9.09
CA PRO A 98 -6.31 -9.18 -9.23
C PRO A 98 -7.07 -8.31 -8.24
N VAL A 99 -8.04 -8.86 -7.50
CA VAL A 99 -9.07 -8.04 -6.85
C VAL A 99 -8.50 -7.22 -5.70
N GLY A 100 -7.69 -7.81 -4.82
CA GLY A 100 -7.09 -7.09 -3.67
C GLY A 100 -6.14 -5.98 -4.12
N ASP A 101 -5.15 -6.32 -4.96
CA ASP A 101 -4.18 -5.34 -5.47
C ASP A 101 -4.86 -4.23 -6.30
N ALA A 102 -5.84 -4.58 -7.14
CA ALA A 102 -6.60 -3.59 -7.90
C ALA A 102 -7.42 -2.68 -6.98
N LEU A 103 -8.02 -3.22 -5.93
CA LEU A 103 -8.78 -2.46 -4.93
C LEU A 103 -7.88 -1.48 -4.17
N HIS A 104 -6.71 -1.91 -3.70
CA HIS A 104 -5.76 -1.02 -3.05
C HIS A 104 -5.28 0.10 -3.98
N LEU A 105 -4.96 -0.23 -5.24
CA LEU A 105 -4.59 0.78 -6.23
C LEU A 105 -5.75 1.75 -6.51
N ALA A 106 -6.99 1.25 -6.61
CA ALA A 106 -8.16 2.07 -6.90
C ALA A 106 -8.41 3.07 -5.76
N LEU A 107 -8.33 2.60 -4.52
CA LEU A 107 -8.47 3.45 -3.33
C LEU A 107 -7.37 4.51 -3.26
N ALA A 108 -6.10 4.13 -3.44
CA ALA A 108 -5.00 5.09 -3.44
C ALA A 108 -5.15 6.15 -4.54
N SER A 109 -5.59 5.73 -5.72
CA SER A 109 -5.79 6.62 -6.89
C SER A 109 -7.00 7.54 -6.71
N HIS A 110 -8.12 7.02 -6.23
CA HIS A 110 -9.36 7.78 -6.04
C HIS A 110 -9.21 8.83 -4.92
N TYR A 111 -8.62 8.45 -3.79
CA TYR A 111 -8.40 9.35 -2.64
C TYR A 111 -7.13 10.21 -2.76
N LYS A 112 -6.51 10.24 -3.96
CA LYS A 112 -5.36 11.09 -4.30
C LYS A 112 -4.20 10.93 -3.32
N CYS A 113 -3.81 9.68 -3.05
CA CYS A 113 -2.65 9.37 -2.23
C CYS A 113 -1.39 9.59 -3.05
N ASP A 114 -0.41 10.29 -2.50
CA ASP A 114 0.91 10.49 -3.11
C ASP A 114 1.65 9.16 -3.25
N PHE A 115 1.49 8.28 -2.25
CA PHE A 115 2.13 6.99 -2.19
C PHE A 115 1.12 5.86 -1.92
N LEU A 116 1.31 4.73 -2.59
CA LEU A 116 0.80 3.42 -2.17
C LEU A 116 2.01 2.63 -1.63
N LEU A 117 2.03 2.38 -0.33
CA LEU A 117 3.14 1.73 0.35
C LEU A 117 2.93 0.21 0.35
N THR A 118 3.84 -0.55 -0.26
CA THR A 118 3.68 -2.00 -0.40
C THR A 118 4.98 -2.80 -0.41
N TRP A 119 4.94 -4.05 0.06
CA TRP A 119 5.97 -5.08 -0.19
C TRP A 119 5.61 -6.03 -1.35
N ASN A 120 4.44 -5.87 -1.99
CA ASN A 120 4.06 -6.65 -3.16
C ASN A 120 4.71 -6.09 -4.44
N CYS A 121 6.04 -6.24 -4.54
CA CYS A 121 6.81 -5.81 -5.71
C CYS A 121 6.51 -6.64 -6.98
N ARG A 122 5.86 -7.80 -6.83
CA ARG A 122 5.54 -8.67 -7.98
C ARG A 122 4.33 -8.15 -8.74
N HIS A 123 3.32 -7.65 -8.02
CA HIS A 123 2.06 -7.25 -8.62
C HIS A 123 1.88 -5.73 -8.64
N LEU A 124 2.28 -5.01 -7.60
CA LEU A 124 2.10 -3.57 -7.49
C LEU A 124 3.40 -2.81 -7.84
N ALA A 125 4.48 -2.97 -7.07
CA ALA A 125 5.72 -2.22 -7.28
C ALA A 125 6.64 -2.81 -8.38
N ASN A 126 6.08 -3.24 -9.51
CA ASN A 126 6.84 -3.65 -10.69
C ASN A 126 6.98 -2.46 -11.66
N ALA A 127 8.21 -1.96 -11.86
CA ALA A 127 8.48 -0.82 -12.73
C ALA A 127 7.94 -0.97 -14.16
N ASN A 128 7.87 -2.20 -14.69
CA ASN A 128 7.32 -2.47 -16.02
C ASN A 128 5.80 -2.24 -16.09
N LYS A 129 5.10 -2.26 -14.95
CA LYS A 129 3.66 -2.00 -14.87
C LYS A 129 3.32 -0.54 -14.65
N PHE A 130 4.24 0.26 -14.11
CA PHE A 130 3.97 1.65 -13.77
C PHE A 130 3.49 2.46 -14.97
N GLY A 131 4.11 2.26 -16.14
CA GLY A 131 3.67 2.89 -17.37
C GLY A 131 2.24 2.51 -17.78
N HIS A 132 1.83 1.27 -17.53
CA HIS A 132 0.47 0.81 -17.82
C HIS A 132 -0.55 1.39 -16.84
N ILE A 133 -0.26 1.31 -15.53
CA ILE A 133 -1.08 1.91 -14.46
C ILE A 133 -1.28 3.39 -14.74
N LYS A 134 -0.20 4.13 -15.02
CA LYS A 134 -0.25 5.56 -15.34
C LYS A 134 -1.17 5.84 -16.51
N ARG A 135 -1.07 5.08 -17.62
CA ARG A 135 -1.95 5.29 -18.79
C ARG A 135 -3.42 5.09 -18.44
N VAL A 136 -3.76 4.02 -17.73
CA VAL A 136 -5.15 3.70 -17.39
C VAL A 136 -5.71 4.72 -16.39
N ASN A 137 -4.97 5.07 -15.34
CA ASN A 137 -5.41 6.09 -14.39
C ASN A 137 -5.61 7.45 -15.06
N VAL A 138 -4.69 7.88 -15.94
CA VAL A 138 -4.85 9.14 -16.69
C VAL A 138 -6.08 9.11 -17.59
N MET A 139 -6.35 7.99 -18.26
CA MET A 139 -7.57 7.82 -19.07
C MET A 139 -8.84 7.95 -18.24
N LEU A 140 -8.83 7.44 -17.00
CA LEU A 140 -9.93 7.53 -16.05
C LEU A 140 -9.99 8.86 -15.28
N GLY A 141 -9.05 9.79 -15.51
CA GLY A 141 -8.95 11.04 -14.74
C GLY A 141 -8.57 10.85 -13.27
N LEU A 142 -7.97 9.71 -12.92
CA LEU A 142 -7.56 9.35 -11.58
C LEU A 142 -6.14 9.82 -11.26
N TYR A 143 -5.85 9.98 -9.96
CA TYR A 143 -4.50 10.24 -9.49
C TYR A 143 -3.60 9.02 -9.73
N VAL A 144 -2.30 9.26 -9.91
CA VAL A 144 -1.30 8.19 -10.11
C VAL A 144 -0.40 8.16 -8.88
N PRO A 145 -0.70 7.33 -7.87
CA PRO A 145 0.17 7.20 -6.71
C PRO A 145 1.53 6.65 -7.14
N MET A 146 2.60 7.03 -6.44
CA MET A 146 3.88 6.33 -6.55
C MET A 146 3.78 5.04 -5.74
N LEU A 147 4.16 3.91 -6.35
CA LEU A 147 4.12 2.60 -5.71
C LEU A 147 5.51 2.34 -5.14
N VAL A 148 5.64 2.38 -3.81
CA VAL A 148 6.92 2.41 -3.12
C VAL A 148 6.95 1.41 -1.98
N THR A 149 8.14 0.96 -1.65
CA THR A 149 8.44 0.16 -0.46
C THR A 149 8.81 1.06 0.73
N PRO A 150 8.70 0.56 1.98
CA PRO A 150 9.21 1.29 3.15
C PRO A 150 10.67 1.74 3.01
N LEU A 151 11.53 0.90 2.42
CA LEU A 151 12.95 1.22 2.20
C LEU A 151 13.12 2.45 1.30
N GLU A 152 12.37 2.55 0.21
CA GLU A 152 12.45 3.68 -0.72
C GLU A 152 11.98 4.99 -0.07
N LEU A 153 10.93 4.94 0.76
CA LEU A 153 10.45 6.14 1.47
C LEU A 153 11.41 6.61 2.55
N ILE A 154 12.03 5.70 3.32
CA ILE A 154 13.05 6.08 4.32
C ILE A 154 14.27 6.70 3.61
N GLY A 155 14.73 6.08 2.52
CA GLY A 155 15.87 6.58 1.76
C GLY A 155 15.66 7.97 1.17
N ALA A 156 14.43 8.31 0.77
CA ALA A 156 14.09 9.65 0.30
C ALA A 156 14.26 10.71 1.40
N GLN A 157 13.90 10.41 2.65
CA GLN A 157 14.02 11.34 3.78
C GLN A 157 15.48 11.62 4.14
N ASN A 158 16.30 10.58 4.21
CA ASN A 158 17.71 10.72 4.56
C ASN A 158 18.53 11.54 3.55
N ASN A 159 18.06 11.65 2.31
CA ASN A 159 18.71 12.43 1.26
C ASN A 159 18.33 13.92 1.27
N GLU A 160 17.31 14.33 2.03
CA GLU A 160 16.92 15.75 2.19
C GLU A 160 17.64 16.43 3.38
N GLU A 161 18.28 15.65 4.25
CA GLU A 161 19.04 16.15 5.42
C GLU A 161 20.57 16.23 5.18
N GLY A 162 21.02 16.07 3.93
CA GLY A 162 22.44 16.10 3.52
C GLY A 162 22.93 17.41 2.91
#